data_AF-A0A7V0MMB6-F1
#
_entry.id   AF-A0A7V0MMB6-F1
#
_cell.length_a   1.000
_cell.length_b   1.000
_cell.length_c   1.000
_cell.angle_alpha   90.00
_cell.angle_beta   90.00
_cell.angle_gamma   90.00
#
_symmetry.space_group_name_H-M   'P 1'
#
loop_
_entity.id
_entity.type
_entity.pdbx_description
1 polymer ?
#
loop_
_entity_poly.entity_id
_entity_poly.type
_entity_poly.pdbx_seq_one_letter_code
_entity_poly.pdbx_strand_id
1 'polypeptide(L)'
;MVQTVRWKVTAVTIYCDSVDDDVTLMVYSDLSVKCLGYQKYGSVRGKKALKKKSRRLGRELKCEGMSCQKMRWYRDKLMLEQEQEKETEQKKGEL
;
A
#
# COMPACT_ATOMS: atom_id res chain seq x y z
N MET A 1 0.16 15.50 17.67
CA MET A 1 -0.84 14.53 18.17
C MET A 1 -0.75 13.27 17.32
N VAL A 2 -0.30 12.15 17.89
CA VAL A 2 -0.24 10.86 17.18
C VAL A 2 -1.65 10.27 17.22
N GLN A 3 -2.28 10.12 16.06
CA GLN A 3 -3.59 9.48 15.97
C GLN A 3 -3.44 8.00 16.37
N THR A 4 -4.14 7.59 17.43
CA THR A 4 -4.22 6.20 17.85
C THR A 4 -5.25 5.49 16.97
N VAL A 5 -4.75 4.73 15.99
CA VAL A 5 -5.55 3.77 15.20
C VAL A 5 -5.76 2.49 16.00
N ARG A 6 -6.90 1.81 15.80
CA ARG A 6 -7.26 0.62 16.60
C ARG A 6 -6.62 -0.67 16.12
N TRP A 7 -6.21 -0.75 14.85
CA TRP A 7 -5.54 -1.93 14.31
C TRP A 7 -4.06 -1.98 14.70
N LYS A 8 -3.52 -3.21 14.83
CA LYS A 8 -2.08 -3.44 15.06
C LYS A 8 -1.28 -3.39 13.76
N VAL A 9 -1.76 -4.07 12.71
CA VAL A 9 -1.18 -4.06 11.37
C VAL A 9 -2.24 -4.50 10.37
N THR A 10 -2.29 -3.85 9.22
CA THR A 10 -3.13 -4.23 8.08
C THR A 10 -2.24 -4.69 6.95
N ALA A 11 -2.44 -5.93 6.48
CA ALA A 11 -1.75 -6.47 5.32
C ALA A 11 -2.75 -6.69 4.18
N VAL A 12 -2.49 -6.09 3.02
CA VAL A 12 -3.33 -6.25 1.83
C VAL A 12 -2.48 -6.60 0.64
N THR A 13 -2.99 -7.46 -0.24
CA THR A 13 -2.39 -7.71 -1.55
C THR A 13 -3.17 -6.93 -2.60
N ILE A 14 -2.49 -6.05 -3.33
CA ILE A 14 -3.07 -5.25 -4.40
C ILE A 14 -2.28 -5.43 -5.70
N TYR A 15 -2.98 -5.27 -6.82
CA TYR A 15 -2.33 -5.24 -8.12
C TYR A 15 -1.57 -3.93 -8.33
N CYS A 16 -0.29 -4.01 -8.70
CA CYS A 16 0.54 -2.84 -8.96
C CYS A 16 0.90 -2.72 -10.45
N ASP A 17 0.15 -1.88 -11.18
CA ASP A 17 0.39 -1.59 -12.60
C ASP A 17 1.83 -1.19 -12.94
N SER A 18 2.53 -0.52 -12.02
CA SER A 18 3.91 -0.06 -12.22
C SER A 18 4.92 -1.21 -12.32
N VAL A 19 4.59 -2.39 -11.79
CA VAL A 19 5.40 -3.63 -11.87
C VAL A 19 4.65 -4.79 -12.53
N ASP A 20 3.39 -4.57 -12.89
CA ASP A 20 2.47 -5.54 -13.51
C ASP A 20 2.31 -6.81 -12.66
N ASP A 21 2.42 -6.70 -11.33
CA ASP A 21 2.41 -7.84 -10.41
C ASP A 21 1.65 -7.49 -9.13
N ASP A 22 1.19 -8.52 -8.42
CA ASP A 22 0.59 -8.36 -7.12
C ASP A 22 1.65 -8.03 -6.07
N VAL A 23 1.37 -7.01 -5.27
CA VAL A 23 2.26 -6.57 -4.19
C VAL A 23 1.50 -6.48 -2.88
N THR A 24 2.16 -6.90 -1.81
CA THR A 24 1.60 -6.76 -0.46
C THR A 24 2.02 -5.43 0.15
N LEU A 25 1.03 -4.65 0.59
CA LEU A 25 1.20 -3.47 1.42
C LEU A 25 0.91 -3.83 2.88
N MET A 26 1.79 -3.38 3.78
CA MET A 26 1.62 -3.47 5.22
C MET A 26 1.51 -2.06 5.79
N VAL A 27 0.41 -1.76 6.47
CA VAL A 27 0.19 -0.49 7.16
C VAL A 27 0.19 -0.75 8.65
N TYR A 28 1.08 -0.09 9.38
CA TYR A 28 1.24 -0.26 10.82
C TYR A 28 0.43 0.78 11.60
N SER A 29 0.30 0.56 12.90
CA SER A 29 -0.44 1.48 13.79
C SER A 29 0.18 2.88 13.90
N ASP A 30 1.47 3.03 13.62
CA ASP A 30 2.18 4.31 13.55
C ASP A 30 2.02 5.01 12.19
N LEU A 31 1.13 4.50 11.32
CA LEU A 31 0.88 4.97 9.96
C LEU A 31 2.06 4.79 9.00
N SER A 32 3.09 4.06 9.43
CA SER A 32 4.14 3.64 8.52
C SER A 32 3.60 2.61 7.53
N VAL A 33 4.05 2.71 6.28
CA VAL A 33 3.65 1.81 5.20
C VAL A 33 4.88 1.12 4.65
N LYS A 34 4.82 -0.21 4.53
CA LYS A 34 5.83 -1.02 3.85
C LYS A 34 5.21 -1.73 2.67
N CYS A 35 5.81 -1.58 1.49
CA CYS A 35 5.48 -2.38 0.32
C CYS A 35 6.49 -3.50 0.18
N LEU A 36 6.04 -4.74 0.34
CA LEU A 36 6.88 -5.93 0.17
C LEU A 36 7.30 -6.12 -1.30
N GLY A 37 6.52 -5.56 -2.24
CA GLY A 37 6.89 -5.49 -3.65
C GLY A 37 8.18 -4.70 -3.90
N TYR A 38 8.49 -3.69 -3.08
CA TYR A 38 9.74 -2.94 -3.22
C TYR A 38 10.98 -3.79 -2.93
N GLN A 39 10.91 -4.72 -1.96
CA GLN A 39 12.04 -5.61 -1.68
C GLN A 39 12.38 -6.48 -2.91
N LYS A 40 11.34 -6.94 -3.63
CA LYS A 40 11.47 -7.71 -4.87
C LYS A 40 11.96 -6.85 -6.03
N TYR A 41 11.29 -5.72 -6.29
CA TYR A 41 11.46 -4.92 -7.52
C TYR A 41 12.39 -3.71 -7.41
N GLY A 42 12.69 -3.25 -6.20
CA GLY A 42 13.65 -2.18 -5.91
C GLY A 42 15.11 -2.62 -5.96
N SER A 43 15.37 -3.93 -5.83
CA SER A 43 16.71 -4.52 -5.93
C SER A 43 17.26 -4.48 -7.38
N VAL A 44 18.59 -4.54 -7.55
CA VAL A 44 19.23 -4.58 -8.89
C VAL A 44 18.70 -5.76 -9.72
N ARG A 45 18.50 -6.92 -9.09
CA ARG A 45 17.94 -8.12 -9.74
C ARG A 45 16.47 -7.91 -10.12
N GLY A 46 15.69 -7.29 -9.23
CA GLY A 46 14.31 -6.88 -9.46
C GLY A 46 14.16 -5.96 -10.66
N LYS A 47 15.00 -4.92 -10.74
CA LYS A 47 15.01 -3.97 -11.88
C LYS A 47 15.32 -4.65 -13.20
N LYS A 48 16.25 -5.61 -13.24
CA LYS A 48 16.52 -6.40 -14.46
C LYS A 48 15.31 -7.23 -14.89
N ALA A 49 14.64 -7.89 -13.94
CA ALA A 49 13.42 -8.63 -14.21
C ALA A 49 12.30 -7.70 -14.72
N LEU A 50 12.16 -6.52 -14.10
CA LEU A 50 11.20 -5.50 -14.50
C LEU A 50 11.45 -5.00 -15.92
N LYS A 51 12.72 -4.73 -16.28
CA LYS A 51 13.11 -4.31 -17.63
C LYS A 51 12.83 -5.39 -18.68
N LYS A 52 13.07 -6.67 -18.36
CA LYS A 52 12.73 -7.79 -19.25
C LYS A 52 11.21 -7.89 -19.45
N LYS A 53 10.44 -7.73 -18.36
CA LYS A 53 8.97 -7.77 -18.40
C LYS A 53 8.40 -6.57 -19.18
N SER A 54 8.92 -5.38 -18.95
CA SER A 54 8.59 -4.15 -19.68
C SER A 54 8.76 -4.32 -21.19
N ARG A 55 9.89 -4.89 -21.65
CA ARG A 55 10.10 -5.21 -23.06
C ARG A 55 9.06 -6.18 -23.62
N ARG A 56 8.68 -7.21 -22.85
CA ARG A 56 7.68 -8.20 -23.28
C ARG A 56 6.28 -7.60 -23.41
N LEU A 57 5.93 -6.66 -22.54
CA LEU A 57 4.60 -6.03 -22.49
C LEU A 57 4.50 -4.77 -23.36
N GLY A 58 5.60 -4.29 -23.93
CA GLY A 58 5.61 -3.08 -24.76
C GLY A 58 5.33 -1.78 -23.99
N ARG A 59 5.42 -1.79 -22.65
CA ARG A 59 5.22 -0.60 -21.80
C ARG A 59 6.31 -0.45 -20.76
N GLU A 60 6.63 0.78 -20.36
CA GLU A 60 7.60 1.02 -19.29
C GLU A 60 7.03 0.57 -17.94
N LEU A 61 7.77 -0.29 -17.24
CA LEU A 61 7.49 -0.68 -15.86
C LEU A 61 8.59 -0.12 -14.97
N LYS A 62 8.20 0.61 -13.91
CA LYS A 62 9.13 1.23 -12.97
C LYS A 62 8.55 1.25 -11.56
N CYS A 63 9.26 0.66 -10.61
CA CYS A 63 8.93 0.79 -9.19
C CYS A 63 9.48 2.12 -8.66
N GLU A 64 8.59 3.00 -8.17
CA GLU A 64 8.95 4.31 -7.58
C GLU A 64 9.52 4.18 -6.16
N GLY A 65 9.37 3.03 -5.51
CA GLY A 65 9.86 2.80 -4.16
C GLY A 65 9.11 3.61 -3.11
N MET A 66 9.84 4.21 -2.17
CA MET A 66 9.25 4.90 -1.00
C MET A 66 8.38 6.11 -1.37
N SER A 67 8.53 6.68 -2.56
CA SER A 67 7.71 7.79 -3.03
C SER A 67 6.40 7.35 -3.71
N CYS A 68 6.14 6.04 -3.83
CA CYS A 68 4.99 5.51 -4.55
C CYS A 68 3.66 6.03 -4.00
N GLN A 69 2.89 6.69 -4.86
CA GLN A 69 1.61 7.30 -4.49
C GLN A 69 0.58 6.26 -4.04
N LYS A 70 0.63 5.04 -4.57
CA LYS A 70 -0.28 3.94 -4.18
C LYS A 70 -0.17 3.58 -2.69
N MET A 71 1.03 3.66 -2.12
CA MET A 71 1.25 3.39 -0.69
C MET A 71 0.57 4.46 0.17
N ARG A 72 0.70 5.73 -0.21
CA ARG A 72 0.06 6.86 0.47
C ARG A 72 -1.45 6.78 0.37
N TRP A 73 -1.97 6.59 -0.84
CA TRP A 73 -3.41 6.46 -1.07
C TRP A 73 -4.02 5.33 -0.25
N TYR A 74 -3.38 4.17 -0.18
CA TYR A 74 -3.92 3.05 0.60
C TYR A 74 -3.94 3.32 2.11
N ARG A 75 -2.89 3.97 2.65
CA ARG A 75 -2.89 4.44 4.04
C ARG A 75 -4.04 5.42 4.28
N ASP A 76 -4.19 6.41 3.42
CA ASP A 76 -5.20 7.46 3.57
C ASP A 76 -6.62 6.86 3.49
N LYS A 77 -6.83 5.86 2.62
CA LYS A 77 -8.07 5.08 2.54
C LYS A 77 -8.39 4.38 3.87
N LEU A 78 -7.43 3.67 4.46
CA LEU A 78 -7.64 3.01 5.75
C LEU A 78 -8.04 4.02 6.84
N MET A 79 -7.40 5.19 6.85
CA MET A 79 -7.69 6.23 7.84
C MET A 79 -9.14 6.73 7.72
N LEU A 80 -9.64 6.91 6.51
CA LEU A 80 -11.04 7.26 6.25
C LEU A 80 -11.99 6.15 6.72
N GLU A 81 -11.65 4.87 6.49
CA GLU A 81 -12.46 3.73 6.96
C GLU A 81 -12.56 3.71 8.49
N GLN A 82 -11.50 4.08 9.24
CA GLN A 82 -11.59 4.20 10.71
C GLN A 82 -12.50 5.31 11.16
N GLU A 83 -12.45 6.46 10.49
CA GLU A 83 -13.27 7.60 10.86
C GLU A 83 -14.76 7.22 10.70
N GLN A 84 -15.09 6.58 9.58
CA GLN A 84 -16.44 6.06 9.32
C GLN A 84 -16.86 4.98 10.33
N GLU A 85 -15.96 4.05 10.69
CA GLU A 85 -16.25 3.05 11.73
C GLU A 85 -16.56 3.73 13.08
N LYS A 86 -15.77 4.73 13.48
CA LYS A 86 -15.99 5.48 14.73
C LYS A 86 -17.33 6.24 14.72
N GLU A 87 -17.68 6.87 13.60
CA GLU A 87 -18.97 7.55 13.44
C GLU A 87 -20.14 6.57 13.51
N THR A 88 -19.97 5.37 12.93
CA THR A 88 -21.02 4.33 12.94
C THR A 88 -21.20 3.72 14.33
N GLU A 89 -20.11 3.56 15.08
CA GLU A 89 -20.15 3.12 16.48
C GLU A 89 -20.79 4.17 17.41
N GLN A 90 -20.51 5.45 17.23
CA GLN A 90 -21.15 6.53 17.98
C GLN A 90 -22.66 6.54 17.76
N LYS A 91 -23.12 6.44 16.51
CA LYS A 91 -24.55 6.40 16.17
C LYS A 91 -25.27 5.16 16.72
N LYS A 92 -24.56 4.07 16.99
CA LYS A 92 -25.13 2.85 17.61
C LYS A 92 -25.22 2.92 19.14
N GLY A 93 -24.44 3.79 19.79
CA GLY A 93 -24.46 3.94 21.24
C GLY A 93 -25.53 4.91 21.76
N GLU A 94 -26.18 5.65 20.87
CA GLU A 94 -27.25 6.63 21.18
C GLU A 94 -28.67 6.09 20.93
N LEU A 95 -28.82 4.79 20.64
CA LEU A 95 -30.09 4.08 20.41
C LEU A 95 -30.25 2.93 21.41
#